data_AF-A0A3D2V4C5-F1
#
_entry.id   AF-A0A3D2V4C5-F1
#
_cell.length_a   1.000
_cell.length_b   1.000
_cell.length_c   1.000
_cell.angle_alpha   90.00
_cell.angle_beta   90.00
_cell.angle_gamma   90.00
#
_symmetry.space_group_name_H-M   'P 1'
#
loop_
_entity.id
_entity.type
_entity.pdbx_description
1 polymer ?
#
loop_
_entity_poly.entity_id
_entity_poly.type
_entity_poly.pdbx_seq_one_letter_code
_entity_poly.pdbx_strand_id
1 'polypeptide(L)'
;MASLIPLLTLFSLLGQQDGPVDHFAPVDVMSPLTHILLFFPLIAAISFVYAASRFETTKDVISQSFIAIRWIVLISGFVLIVVIFFNWLM
;
A
#
# COMPACT_ATOMS: atom_id res chain seq x y z
N MET A 1 20.90 -30.68 -22.10
CA MET A 1 21.38 -30.43 -20.73
C MET A 1 21.66 -28.94 -20.61
N ALA A 2 20.64 -28.13 -20.31
CA ALA A 2 20.79 -26.69 -20.13
C ALA A 2 21.24 -26.42 -18.70
N SER A 3 22.31 -25.64 -18.54
CA SER A 3 23.04 -25.47 -17.29
C SER A 3 22.26 -24.63 -16.28
N LEU A 4 22.10 -25.14 -15.05
CA LEU A 4 21.52 -24.45 -13.88
C LEU A 4 22.42 -23.35 -13.29
N ILE A 5 23.54 -23.06 -13.96
CA ILE A 5 24.58 -22.13 -13.53
C ILE A 5 24.06 -20.67 -13.38
N PRO A 6 23.22 -20.11 -14.28
CA PRO A 6 22.83 -18.70 -14.16
C PRO A 6 21.84 -18.45 -13.02
N LEU A 7 21.11 -19.47 -12.57
CA LEU A 7 20.17 -19.34 -11.46
C LEU A 7 20.92 -19.33 -10.12
N LEU A 8 21.92 -20.20 -9.97
CA LEU A 8 22.76 -20.26 -8.77
C LEU A 8 23.61 -18.99 -8.58
N THR A 9 24.14 -18.40 -9.66
CA THR A 9 24.84 -17.11 -9.57
C THR A 9 23.91 -15.96 -9.21
N LEU A 10 22.66 -15.98 -9.66
CA LEU A 10 21.65 -14.97 -9.32
C LEU A 10 21.25 -15.04 -7.84
N PHE A 11 21.12 -16.25 -7.27
CA PHE A 11 20.92 -16.43 -5.82
C PHE A 11 22.15 -16.03 -5.00
N SER A 12 23.36 -16.30 -5.50
CA SER A 12 24.60 -15.90 -4.85
C SER A 12 24.80 -14.38 -4.85
N LEU A 13 24.31 -13.68 -5.89
CA LEU A 13 24.27 -12.21 -5.95
C LEU A 13 23.22 -11.62 -5.00
N LEU A 14 22.07 -12.28 -4.81
CA LEU A 14 21.07 -11.86 -3.82
C LEU A 14 21.52 -12.12 -2.37
N GLY A 15 22.34 -13.15 -2.15
CA GLY A 15 22.85 -13.51 -0.82
C GLY A 15 24.06 -12.70 -0.37
N GLN A 16 24.67 -11.90 -1.24
CA GLN A 16 25.88 -11.13 -0.93
C GLN A 16 25.56 -9.69 -0.52
N GLN A 17 24.62 -9.53 0.41
CA GLN A 17 24.36 -8.28 1.12
C GLN A 17 24.70 -8.41 2.60
N ASP A 18 25.80 -9.09 2.92
CA ASP A 18 26.43 -9.11 4.25
C ASP A 18 27.61 -8.10 4.29
N GLY A 19 27.32 -6.84 3.94
CA GLY A 19 28.21 -5.71 4.23
C GLY A 19 28.01 -5.23 5.68
N PRO A 20 28.95 -4.45 6.25
CA PRO A 20 28.78 -3.93 7.60
C PRO A 20 27.43 -3.22 7.68
N VAL A 21 26.68 -3.49 8.76
CA VAL A 21 25.43 -2.82 9.08
C VAL A 21 25.78 -1.38 9.48
N ASP A 22 26.21 -0.60 8.50
CA ASP A 22 26.45 0.82 8.60
C ASP A 22 25.08 1.43 8.81
N HIS A 23 24.85 1.81 10.07
CA HIS A 23 23.77 2.65 10.56
C HIS A 23 22.57 2.68 9.62
N PHE A 24 21.58 1.83 9.91
CA PHE A 24 20.23 2.04 9.40
C PHE A 24 19.95 3.54 9.57
N ALA A 25 19.89 4.25 8.43
CA ALA A 25 19.47 5.63 8.42
C ALA A 25 18.22 5.70 9.29
N PRO A 26 18.07 6.73 10.15
CA PRO A 26 16.84 6.88 10.91
C PRO A 26 15.74 6.70 9.89
N VAL A 27 14.87 5.70 10.09
CA VAL A 27 13.72 5.45 9.22
C VAL A 27 13.09 6.81 9.12
N ASP A 28 13.31 7.49 7.99
CA ASP A 28 12.85 8.85 7.79
C ASP A 28 11.38 8.72 8.10
N VAL A 29 10.95 9.33 9.21
CA VAL A 29 9.64 9.11 9.81
C VAL A 29 8.70 9.75 8.83
N MET A 30 8.40 8.99 7.79
CA MET A 30 7.73 9.49 6.61
C MET A 30 6.38 9.89 7.16
N SER A 31 6.10 11.20 7.01
CA SER A 31 4.98 11.85 7.68
C SER A 31 3.76 10.92 7.64
N PRO A 32 3.01 10.76 8.74
CA PRO A 32 1.83 9.91 8.77
C PRO A 32 0.89 10.16 7.59
N LEU A 33 0.86 11.39 7.08
CA LEU A 33 0.16 11.78 5.86
C LEU A 33 0.69 11.09 4.60
N THR A 34 2.01 11.04 4.41
CA THR A 34 2.64 10.37 3.26
C THR A 34 2.36 8.87 3.29
N HIS A 35 2.36 8.24 4.46
CA HIS A 35 1.93 6.86 4.61
C HIS A 35 0.49 6.65 4.14
N ILE A 36 -0.46 7.48 4.62
CA ILE A 36 -1.88 7.40 4.24
C ILE A 36 -2.08 7.61 2.72
N LEU A 37 -1.34 8.55 2.12
CA LEU A 37 -1.41 8.84 0.69
C LEU A 37 -0.92 7.67 -0.19
N LEU A 38 0.11 6.95 0.26
CA LEU A 38 0.61 5.76 -0.46
C LEU A 38 -0.36 4.58 -0.43
N PHE A 39 -1.29 4.54 0.52
CA PHE A 39 -2.34 3.52 0.55
C PHE A 39 -3.52 3.83 -0.38
N PHE A 40 -3.63 5.05 -0.89
CA PHE A 40 -4.74 5.44 -1.76
C PHE A 40 -4.84 4.61 -3.06
N PRO A 41 -3.74 4.33 -3.79
CA PRO A 41 -3.76 3.45 -4.96
C PRO A 41 -4.17 2.01 -4.60
N LEU A 42 -3.77 1.53 -3.42
CA LEU A 42 -4.13 0.21 -2.93
C LEU A 42 -5.63 0.10 -2.64
N ILE A 43 -6.19 1.12 -1.97
CA ILE A 43 -7.63 1.22 -1.70
C ILE A 43 -8.44 1.24 -3.01
N ALA A 44 -7.96 2.00 -4.01
CA ALA A 44 -8.58 2.05 -5.32
C ALA A 44 -8.53 0.68 -6.02
N ALA A 45 -7.38 0.00 -5.99
CA ALA A 45 -7.22 -1.32 -6.58
C ALA A 45 -8.14 -2.37 -5.94
N ILE A 46 -8.22 -2.42 -4.60
CA ILE A 46 -9.10 -3.35 -3.88
C ILE A 46 -10.57 -3.07 -4.22
N SER A 47 -10.96 -1.80 -4.26
CA SER A 47 -12.33 -1.40 -4.61
C SER A 47 -12.69 -1.82 -6.04
N PHE A 48 -11.74 -1.68 -6.97
CA PHE A 48 -11.91 -2.05 -8.37
C PHE A 48 -11.99 -3.57 -8.57
N VAL A 49 -11.12 -4.34 -7.90
CA VAL A 49 -11.15 -5.81 -7.91
C VAL A 49 -12.47 -6.33 -7.34
N TYR A 50 -12.92 -5.75 -6.22
CA TYR A 50 -14.20 -6.08 -5.61
C TYR A 50 -15.37 -5.83 -6.56
N ALA A 51 -15.45 -4.64 -7.17
CA ALA A 51 -16.53 -4.30 -8.07
C ALA A 51 -16.47 -5.14 -9.37
N ALA A 52 -15.28 -5.36 -9.93
CA ALA A 52 -15.08 -6.19 -11.12
C ALA A 52 -15.49 -7.65 -10.90
N SER A 53 -15.39 -8.16 -9.67
CA SER A 53 -15.83 -9.52 -9.33
C SER A 53 -17.35 -9.67 -9.19
N ARG A 54 -18.09 -8.55 -9.06
CA ARG A 54 -19.53 -8.55 -8.74
C ARG A 54 -20.42 -7.99 -9.84
N PHE A 55 -19.89 -7.19 -10.75
CA PHE A 55 -20.65 -6.53 -11.80
C PHE A 55 -20.06 -6.86 -13.17
N GLU A 56 -20.90 -7.31 -14.10
CA GLU A 56 -20.49 -7.71 -15.45
C GLU A 56 -20.26 -6.51 -16.38
N THR A 57 -20.93 -5.40 -16.09
CA THR A 57 -20.92 -4.17 -16.87
C THR A 57 -19.89 -3.19 -16.34
N THR A 58 -18.96 -2.74 -17.22
CA THR A 58 -17.88 -1.81 -16.87
C THR A 58 -18.38 -0.51 -16.22
N LYS A 59 -19.56 -0.01 -16.61
CA LYS A 59 -20.18 1.18 -16.01
C LYS A 59 -20.52 0.98 -14.53
N ASP A 60 -21.04 -0.19 -14.17
CA ASP A 60 -21.42 -0.51 -12.79
C ASP A 60 -20.20 -0.79 -11.92
N VAL A 61 -19.18 -1.45 -12.49
CA VAL A 61 -17.87 -1.64 -11.84
C VAL A 61 -17.26 -0.31 -11.42
N ILE A 62 -17.18 0.64 -12.35
CA ILE A 62 -16.58 1.96 -12.09
C ILE A 62 -17.42 2.73 -11.05
N SER A 63 -18.74 2.78 -11.23
CA SER A 63 -19.64 3.50 -10.32
C SER A 63 -19.53 2.98 -8.88
N GLN A 64 -19.58 1.66 -8.72
CA GLN A 64 -19.52 1.02 -7.40
C GLN A 64 -18.13 1.14 -6.76
N SER A 65 -17.06 1.07 -7.57
CA SER A 65 -15.70 1.31 -7.08
C SER A 65 -15.54 2.72 -6.51
N PHE A 66 -16.07 3.75 -7.20
CA PHE A 66 -16.02 5.12 -6.69
C PHE A 66 -16.84 5.32 -5.42
N ILE A 67 -18.01 4.68 -5.33
CA ILE A 67 -18.83 4.69 -4.11
C ILE A 67 -18.06 4.07 -2.94
N ALA A 68 -17.42 2.91 -3.16
CA ALA A 68 -16.61 2.24 -2.14
C ALA A 68 -15.42 3.10 -1.70
N ILE A 69 -14.67 3.67 -2.66
CA ILE A 69 -13.54 4.59 -2.37
C ILE A 69 -14.02 5.77 -1.53
N ARG A 70 -15.16 6.40 -1.90
CA ARG A 70 -15.73 7.54 -1.16
C ARG A 70 -16.00 7.18 0.31
N TRP A 71 -16.57 6.00 0.57
CA TRP A 71 -16.84 5.54 1.93
C TRP A 71 -15.57 5.26 2.73
N ILE A 72 -14.56 4.64 2.11
CA ILE A 72 -13.28 4.34 2.77
C ILE A 72 -12.56 5.63 3.16
N VAL A 73 -12.53 6.62 2.26
CA VAL A 73 -11.93 7.94 2.53
C VAL A 73 -12.68 8.67 3.64
N LEU A 74 -14.02 8.63 3.65
CA LEU A 74 -14.84 9.22 4.71
C LEU A 74 -14.54 8.62 6.08
N ILE A 75 -14.48 7.29 6.18
CA ILE A 75 -14.20 6.58 7.44
C ILE A 75 -12.78 6.88 7.91
N SER A 76 -11.79 6.82 7.00
CA SER A 76 -10.40 7.11 7.34
C SER A 76 -10.21 8.56 7.81
N GLY A 77 -10.88 9.50 7.16
CA GLY A 77 -10.90 10.91 7.57
C GLY A 77 -11.57 11.10 8.93
N PHE A 78 -12.67 10.40 9.20
CA PHE A 78 -13.35 10.45 10.49
C PHE A 78 -12.44 9.97 11.63
N VAL A 79 -11.77 8.83 11.46
CA VAL A 79 -10.81 8.32 12.46
C VAL A 79 -9.68 9.33 12.69
N LEU A 80 -9.15 9.93 11.63
CA LEU A 80 -8.10 10.94 11.72
C LEU A 80 -8.56 12.18 12.50
N ILE A 81 -9.78 12.66 12.26
CA ILE A 81 -10.40 13.75 13.04
C ILE A 81 -10.50 13.38 14.52
N VAL A 82 -10.97 12.16 14.83
CA VAL A 82 -11.10 11.68 16.21
C VAL A 82 -9.74 11.66 16.90
N VAL A 83 -8.69 11.15 16.24
CA VAL A 83 -7.32 11.12 16.79
C VAL A 83 -6.79 12.53 17.04
N ILE A 84 -6.97 13.45 16.07
CA ILE A 84 -6.55 14.86 16.22
C ILE A 84 -7.30 15.52 17.38
N PHE A 85 -8.60 15.27 17.49
CA PHE A 85 -9.44 15.81 18.56
C PHE A 85 -8.97 15.36 19.94
N PHE A 86 -8.70 14.06 20.13
CA PHE A 86 -8.17 13.55 21.40
C PHE A 86 -6.77 14.06 21.70
N ASN A 87 -5.91 14.19 20.69
CA ASN A 87 -4.58 14.77 20.84
C ASN A 87 -4.62 16.26 21.22
N TRP A 88 -5.68 16.98 20.86
CA TRP A 88 -5.89 18.37 21.29
C TRP A 88 -6.41 18.49 22.73
N LEU A 89 -7.08 17.44 23.24
CA LEU A 89 -7.69 17.44 24.57
C LEU A 89 -6.70 17.04 25.69
N MET A 90 -5.66 16.27 25.36
CA MET A 90 -4.51 15.95 26.23
C MET A 90 -3.55 17.13 26.34
#